data_AF-A0A6J6V4L2-F1
#
_entry.id   AF-A0A6J6V4L2-F1
#
_cell.length_a   1.000
_cell.length_b   1.000
_cell.length_c   1.000
_cell.angle_alpha   90.00
_cell.angle_beta   90.00
_cell.angle_gamma   90.00
#
_symmetry.space_group_name_H-M   'P 1'
#
loop_
_entity.id
_entity.type
_entity.pdbx_description
1 polymer ?
#
loop_
_entity_poly.entity_id
_entity_poly.type
_entity_poly.pdbx_seq_one_letter_code
_entity_poly.pdbx_strand_id
1 'polypeptide(L)' 'MIIGPSRKGDMLEVGTSTNEESIIIFHAMPARRKFLR' A
#
# COMPACT_ATOMS: atom_id res chain seq x y z
N MET A 1 7.11 0.02 0.70
CA MET A 1 5.85 -0.77 0.68
C MET A 1 5.06 -0.42 1.92
N ILE A 2 3.80 -0.02 1.77
CA ILE A 2 2.90 0.32 2.86
C ILE A 2 1.73 -0.67 2.81
N ILE A 3 1.35 -1.21 3.97
CA ILE A 3 0.18 -2.08 4.11
C ILE A 3 -0.75 -1.43 5.12
N GLY A 4 -2.02 -1.25 4.74
CA GLY A 4 -2.98 -0.58 5.62
C GLY A 4 -4.41 -0.57 5.09
N PRO A 5 -5.37 -0.08 5.88
CA PRO A 5 -6.78 -0.06 5.52
C PRO A 5 -7.07 0.99 4.45
N SER A 6 -7.95 0.63 3.52
CA SER A 6 -8.62 1.55 2.61
C SER A 6 -9.72 2.34 3.34
N ARG A 7 -10.32 3.32 2.65
CA ARG A 7 -11.50 4.05 3.18
C ARG A 7 -12.70 3.16 3.49
N LYS A 8 -12.76 1.94 2.92
CA LYS A 8 -13.83 0.96 3.17
C LYS A 8 -13.45 -0.09 4.21
N GLY A 9 -12.25 -0.03 4.77
CA GLY A 9 -11.72 -1.01 5.72
C GLY A 9 -10.98 -2.19 5.07
N ASP A 10 -11.03 -2.34 3.74
CA ASP A 10 -10.28 -3.38 3.05
C ASP A 10 -8.77 -3.13 3.15
N MET A 11 -7.98 -4.17 3.41
CA MET A 11 -6.53 -4.07 3.46
C MET A 11 -5.91 -3.92 2.07
N LEU A 12 -5.04 -2.92 1.91
CA LEU A 12 -4.32 -2.61 0.67
C LEU A 12 -2.82 -2.79 0.83
N GLU A 13 -2.17 -3.19 -0.25
CA GLU A 13 -0.73 -3.16 -0.45
C GLU A 13 -0.39 -2.04 -1.45
N VAL A 14 0.41 -1.08 -1.00
CA VAL A 14 0.87 0.06 -1.81
C VAL A 14 2.38 0.00 -1.98
N GLY A 15 2.82 -0.14 -3.23
CA GLY A 15 4.22 0.00 -3.61
C GLY A 15 4.57 1.47 -3.79
N THR A 16 5.53 1.97 -3.01
CA THR A 16 5.97 3.36 -3.04
C THR A 16 7.49 3.45 -3.17
N SER A 17 7.98 4.51 -3.80
CA SER A 17 9.34 5.01 -3.66
C SER A 17 9.27 6.47 -3.24
N THR A 18 10.26 6.89 -2.46
CA THR A 18 10.38 8.25 -1.96
C THR A 18 11.73 8.81 -2.40
N ASN A 19 11.73 10.04 -2.90
CA ASN A 19 12.91 10.91 -2.88
C ASN A 19 12.66 12.04 -1.87
N GLU A 20 13.62 12.96 -1.70
CA GLU A 20 13.52 14.04 -0.70
C GLU A 20 12.31 14.98 -0.92
N GLU A 21 11.74 15.01 -2.13
CA GLU A 21 10.71 15.98 -2.52
C GLU A 21 9.33 15.34 -2.81
N SER A 22 9.26 14.03 -3.03
CA SER A 22 8.05 13.38 -3.53
C SER A 22 7.91 11.90 -3.18
N ILE A 23 6.66 11.45 -3.18
CA ILE A 23 6.29 10.04 -3.06
C ILE A 23 5.69 9.60 -4.40
N ILE A 24 6.31 8.60 -5.01
CA ILE A 24 5.81 7.95 -6.22
C ILE A 24 5.13 6.64 -5.83
N ILE A 25 3.87 6.48 -6.25
CA ILE A 25 3.11 5.23 -6.06
C ILE A 25 3.19 4.43 -7.35
N PHE A 26 3.75 3.23 -7.30
CA PHE A 26 3.88 2.34 -8.46
C PHE A 26 2.69 1.40 -8.63
N HIS A 27 2.08 0.98 -7.51
CA HIS A 27 0.88 0.15 -7.51
C HIS A 27 0.10 0.29 -6.20
N ALA A 28 -1.21 0.09 -6.30
CA ALA A 28 -2.12 -0.06 -5.17
C ALA A 28 -3.08 -1.21 -5.48
N MET A 29 -3.06 -2.27 -4.68
CA MET A 29 -3.87 -3.48 -4.90
C MET A 29 -4.35 -4.07 -3.57
N PRO A 30 -5.36 -4.96 -3.57
CA PRO A 30 -5.73 -5.70 -2.36
C PRO A 30 -4.50 -6.38 -1.74
N ALA A 31 -4.37 -6.27 -0.41
CA ALA A 31 -3.23 -6.85 0.29
C ALA A 31 -3.21 -8.37 0.11
N ARG A 32 -2.03 -8.92 -0.17
CA ARG A 32 -1.85 -10.36 -0.30
C ARG A 32 -2.23 -11.06 1.01
N ARG A 33 -2.83 -12.26 0.91
CA ARG A 33 -3.31 -13.05 2.06
C ARG A 33 -2.29 -13.23 3.19
N LYS A 34 -0.99 -13.27 2.87
CA LYS A 34 0.09 -13.38 3.88
C LYS A 34 0.19 -12.21 4.86
N PHE A 35 -0.43 -11.07 4.52
CA PHE A 35 -0.47 -9.86 5.34
C PHE A 35 -1.80 -9.64 6.06
N LEU A 36 -2.77 -10.55 5.89
CA LEU A 36 -4.11 -10.48 6.50
C LEU A 36 -4.22 -11.36 7.76
N ARG A 37 -3.09 -11.75 8.35
CA ARG A 37 -2.99 -12.65 9.50
C ARG A 37 -2.86 -11.88 10.80
#